data_AF-A0A6V2RK16-F1
#
_entry.id   AF-A0A6V2RK16-F1
#
_cell.length_a   1.000
_cell.length_b   1.000
_cell.length_c   1.000
_cell.angle_alpha   90.00
_cell.angle_beta   90.00
_cell.angle_gamma   90.00
#
_symmetry.space_group_name_H-M   'P 1'
#
loop_
_entity.id
_entity.type
_entity.pdbx_description
1 polymer ?
#
loop_
_entity_poly.entity_id
_entity_poly.type
_entity_poly.pdbx_seq_one_letter_code
_entity_poly.pdbx_strand_id
1 'polypeptide(L)'
;MQVCIDIPQELTEHLILDWEMVTKDKKLLPLPRAPSVRKILQNYQKKERFTDFEAKDIMEKLVTCFDGLLGHVLLYRFEREQYEVNMNKEGSLPPVDIYGAEHLLRLLTALPRLVGETGAEALYVGKGGGGGEAQAAAAAAQRAAAAARYLRRLEDVVGGLARYMLEEEQKLFTKKYEAPEPEYSTEIPT
;
A
#
# COMPACT_ATOMS: atom_id res chain seq x y z
N MET A 1 10.32 -4.47 -17.96
CA MET A 1 10.76 -4.99 -16.65
C MET A 1 9.53 -4.94 -15.75
N GLN A 2 9.04 -6.10 -15.32
CA GLN A 2 7.89 -6.18 -14.41
C GLN A 2 8.41 -6.26 -12.99
N VAL A 3 7.77 -5.53 -12.07
CA VAL A 3 8.06 -5.61 -10.64
C VAL A 3 7.47 -6.90 -10.10
N CYS A 4 8.30 -7.77 -9.51
CA CYS A 4 7.83 -8.98 -8.84
C CYS A 4 7.93 -8.80 -7.33
N ILE A 5 6.81 -8.98 -6.64
CA ILE A 5 6.78 -8.94 -5.17
C ILE A 5 6.33 -10.32 -4.72
N ASP A 6 7.26 -11.05 -4.10
CA ASP A 6 6.99 -12.38 -3.55
C ASP A 6 6.25 -12.22 -2.21
N ILE A 7 4.97 -12.58 -2.22
CA ILE A 7 4.13 -12.60 -1.02
C ILE A 7 4.18 -14.01 -0.44
N PRO A 8 4.59 -14.20 0.83
CA PRO A 8 4.54 -15.49 1.49
C PRO A 8 3.14 -16.12 1.47
N GLN A 9 3.08 -17.45 1.48
CA GLN A 9 1.82 -18.20 1.39
C GLN A 9 0.87 -17.85 2.55
N GLU A 10 1.41 -17.70 3.75
CA GLU A 10 0.65 -17.39 4.97
C GLU A 10 -0.04 -16.02 4.85
N LEU A 11 0.64 -15.02 4.25
CA LEU A 11 0.01 -13.73 3.96
C LEU A 11 -1.06 -13.85 2.87
N THR A 12 -0.90 -14.77 1.93
CA THR A 12 -1.94 -15.06 0.94
C THR A 12 -3.20 -15.64 1.60
N GLU A 13 -3.05 -16.47 2.64
CA GLU A 13 -4.18 -16.99 3.41
C GLU A 13 -4.95 -15.87 4.12
N HIS A 14 -4.25 -14.85 4.66
CA HIS A 14 -4.90 -13.65 5.19
C HIS A 14 -5.71 -12.89 4.14
N LEU A 15 -5.21 -12.78 2.90
CA LEU A 15 -5.94 -12.13 1.81
C LEU A 15 -7.21 -12.91 1.42
N ILE A 16 -7.13 -14.24 1.40
CA ILE A 16 -8.29 -15.10 1.11
C ILE A 16 -9.32 -14.92 2.22
N LEU A 17 -8.91 -15.02 3.49
CA LEU A 17 -9.79 -14.83 4.63
C LEU A 17 -10.44 -13.44 4.59
N ASP A 18 -9.64 -12.39 4.42
CA ASP A 18 -10.11 -11.02 4.31
C ASP A 18 -11.17 -10.84 3.21
N TRP A 19 -10.91 -11.40 2.03
CA TRP A 19 -11.88 -11.40 0.94
C TRP A 19 -13.18 -12.12 1.33
N GLU A 20 -13.11 -13.30 1.95
CA GLU A 20 -14.30 -14.04 2.37
C GLU A 20 -15.10 -13.26 3.41
N MET A 21 -14.43 -12.71 4.42
CA MET A 21 -15.08 -11.97 5.51
C MET A 21 -15.82 -10.73 5.00
N VAL A 22 -15.21 -9.97 4.09
CA VAL A 22 -15.81 -8.73 3.57
C VAL A 22 -16.86 -9.01 2.48
N THR A 23 -16.55 -9.90 1.54
CA THR A 23 -17.39 -10.06 0.34
C THR A 23 -18.51 -11.06 0.52
N LYS A 24 -18.27 -12.19 1.20
CA LYS A 24 -19.27 -13.24 1.44
C LYS A 24 -20.03 -13.00 2.74
N ASP A 25 -19.31 -12.83 3.85
CA ASP A 25 -19.88 -12.76 5.19
C ASP A 25 -20.44 -11.38 5.56
N LYS A 26 -20.17 -10.36 4.74
CA LYS A 26 -20.59 -8.97 4.98
C LYS A 26 -20.15 -8.46 6.35
N LYS A 27 -18.90 -8.73 6.71
CA LYS A 27 -18.27 -8.23 7.93
C LYS A 27 -17.18 -7.22 7.61
N LEU A 28 -16.95 -6.29 8.52
CA LEU A 28 -15.97 -5.22 8.39
C LEU A 28 -14.93 -5.30 9.50
N LEU A 29 -13.74 -4.78 9.23
CA LEU A 29 -12.78 -4.55 10.28
C LEU A 29 -13.16 -3.28 11.06
N PRO A 30 -13.11 -3.30 12.40
CA PRO A 30 -13.38 -2.12 13.19
C PRO A 30 -12.25 -1.09 13.05
N LEU A 31 -12.61 0.13 12.68
CA LEU A 31 -11.71 1.28 12.52
C LEU A 31 -11.80 2.19 13.77
N PRO A 32 -10.70 2.83 14.21
CA PRO A 32 -9.35 2.74 13.63
C PRO A 32 -8.63 1.42 13.96
N ARG A 33 -7.73 1.01 13.07
CA ARG A 33 -6.86 -0.15 13.26
C ARG A 33 -5.66 0.21 14.14
N ALA A 34 -5.20 -0.78 14.90
CA ALA A 34 -4.01 -0.66 15.73
C ALA A 34 -3.18 -1.95 15.58
N PRO A 35 -1.92 -1.87 15.12
CA PRO A 35 -1.24 -0.67 14.62
C PRO A 35 -1.84 -0.15 13.29
N SER A 36 -1.74 1.17 13.05
CA SER A 36 -2.10 1.77 11.75
C SER A 36 -1.03 1.50 10.69
N VAL A 37 -1.36 1.67 9.40
CA VAL A 37 -0.39 1.55 8.30
C VAL A 37 0.83 2.43 8.53
N ARG A 38 0.64 3.69 8.96
CA ARG A 38 1.76 4.60 9.27
C ARG A 38 2.67 3.98 10.31
N LYS A 39 2.08 3.43 11.37
CA LYS A 39 2.85 2.83 12.46
C LYS A 39 3.61 1.59 12.00
N ILE A 40 3.00 0.74 11.17
CA ILE A 40 3.64 -0.44 10.58
C ILE A 40 4.84 -0.02 9.73
N LEU A 41 4.65 0.92 8.80
CA LEU A 41 5.71 1.42 7.92
C LEU A 41 6.86 2.06 8.72
N GLN A 42 6.55 2.85 9.75
CA GLN A 42 7.57 3.43 10.63
C GLN A 42 8.36 2.38 11.42
N ASN A 43 7.68 1.34 11.92
CA ASN A 43 8.34 0.27 12.65
C ASN A 43 9.27 -0.54 11.73
N TYR A 44 8.80 -0.82 10.51
CA TYR A 44 9.61 -1.47 9.48
C TYR A 44 10.84 -0.65 9.12
N GLN A 45 10.68 0.65 8.83
CA GLN A 45 11.80 1.55 8.52
C GLN A 45 12.84 1.60 9.65
N LYS A 46 12.39 1.60 10.91
CA LYS A 46 13.28 1.57 12.08
C LYS A 46 14.02 0.24 12.22
N LYS A 47 13.37 -0.88 11.91
CA LYS A 47 13.96 -2.22 11.98
C LYS A 47 15.06 -2.39 10.92
N GLU A 48 14.77 -2.02 9.68
CA GLU A 48 15.72 -2.16 8.56
C GLU A 48 16.83 -1.12 8.58
N ARG A 49 16.67 -0.03 9.36
CA ARG A 49 17.65 1.06 9.47
C ARG A 49 18.05 1.63 8.09
N PHE A 50 17.08 1.87 7.22
CA PHE A 50 17.33 2.40 5.88
C PHE A 50 18.15 3.69 5.91
N THR A 51 19.32 3.65 5.27
CA THR A 51 20.25 4.78 5.18
C THR A 51 20.24 5.43 3.80
N ASP A 52 19.97 4.65 2.75
CA ASP A 52 19.93 5.11 1.36
C ASP A 52 18.70 5.98 1.07
N PHE A 53 18.87 6.88 0.09
CA PHE A 53 17.82 7.80 -0.32
C PHE A 53 16.67 7.06 -1.00
N GLU A 54 16.97 6.11 -1.88
CA GLU A 54 15.97 5.33 -2.61
C GLU A 54 15.00 4.62 -1.67
N ALA A 55 15.48 3.91 -0.64
CA ALA A 55 14.60 3.24 0.32
C ALA A 55 13.73 4.22 1.11
N LYS A 56 14.25 5.38 1.51
CA LYS A 56 13.45 6.41 2.22
C LYS A 56 12.36 6.99 1.31
N ASP A 57 12.71 7.32 0.07
CA ASP A 57 11.76 7.80 -0.94
C ASP A 57 10.67 6.75 -1.23
N ILE A 58 11.03 5.47 -1.35
CA ILE A 58 10.06 4.38 -1.50
C ILE A 58 9.10 4.32 -0.31
N MET A 59 9.60 4.39 0.93
CA MET A 59 8.76 4.36 2.13
C MET A 59 7.80 5.55 2.20
N GLU A 60 8.25 6.74 1.81
CA GLU A 60 7.40 7.94 1.72
C GLU A 60 6.34 7.79 0.64
N LYS A 61 6.72 7.26 -0.53
CA LYS A 61 5.77 6.98 -1.61
C LYS A 61 4.75 5.91 -1.23
N LEU A 62 5.12 4.89 -0.46
CA LEU A 62 4.15 3.89 0.02
C LEU A 62 3.05 4.55 0.87
N VAL A 63 3.40 5.54 1.70
CA VAL A 63 2.41 6.33 2.47
C VAL A 63 1.47 7.09 1.53
N THR A 64 2.02 7.88 0.60
CA THR A 64 1.21 8.68 -0.33
C THR A 64 0.38 7.80 -1.27
N CYS A 65 0.94 6.69 -1.75
CA CYS A 65 0.23 5.70 -2.56
C CYS A 65 -0.91 5.08 -1.78
N PHE A 66 -0.71 4.71 -0.51
CA PHE A 66 -1.79 4.16 0.30
C PHE A 66 -2.95 5.14 0.45
N ASP A 67 -2.67 6.40 0.82
CA ASP A 67 -3.70 7.44 0.97
C ASP A 67 -4.46 7.70 -0.34
N GLY A 68 -3.74 7.77 -1.47
CA GLY A 68 -4.35 8.03 -2.79
C GLY A 68 -5.08 6.85 -3.41
N LEU A 69 -4.68 5.61 -3.09
CA LEU A 69 -5.23 4.41 -3.71
C LEU A 69 -6.30 3.72 -2.87
N LEU A 70 -6.36 3.96 -1.56
CA LEU A 70 -7.31 3.25 -0.69
C LEU A 70 -8.74 3.40 -1.21
N GLY A 71 -9.21 4.64 -1.34
CA GLY A 71 -10.57 4.96 -1.73
C GLY A 71 -10.96 4.54 -3.15
N HIS A 72 -10.01 4.16 -4.01
CA HIS A 72 -10.31 3.84 -5.41
C HIS A 72 -10.01 2.39 -5.78
N VAL A 73 -8.92 1.83 -5.24
CA VAL A 73 -8.35 0.55 -5.68
C VAL A 73 -8.40 -0.52 -4.60
N LEU A 74 -8.16 -0.19 -3.32
CA LEU A 74 -7.87 -1.20 -2.29
C LEU A 74 -9.11 -1.68 -1.53
N LEU A 75 -10.23 -0.96 -1.60
CA LEU A 75 -11.46 -1.30 -0.89
C LEU A 75 -12.41 -2.15 -1.74
N TYR A 76 -12.94 -3.20 -1.14
CA TYR A 76 -14.07 -3.93 -1.69
C TYR A 76 -15.34 -3.06 -1.65
N ARG A 77 -16.33 -3.42 -2.46
CA ARG A 77 -17.59 -2.66 -2.57
C ARG A 77 -18.28 -2.47 -1.22
N PHE A 78 -18.22 -3.46 -0.33
CA PHE A 78 -18.90 -3.43 0.96
C PHE A 78 -18.23 -2.48 1.98
N GLU A 79 -16.94 -2.20 1.84
CA GLU A 79 -16.21 -1.28 2.74
C GLU A 79 -16.40 0.20 2.37
N ARG A 80 -17.03 0.50 1.23
CA ARG A 80 -17.13 1.87 0.69
C ARG A 80 -17.90 2.80 1.60
N GLU A 81 -19.00 2.34 2.18
CA GLU A 81 -19.80 3.13 3.11
C GLU A 81 -19.01 3.45 4.38
N GLN A 82 -18.31 2.44 4.95
CA GLN A 82 -17.41 2.64 6.08
C GLN A 82 -16.33 3.68 5.78
N TYR A 83 -15.75 3.63 4.57
CA TYR A 83 -14.76 4.61 4.14
C TYR A 83 -15.34 6.02 4.04
N GLU A 84 -16.48 6.21 3.37
CA GLU A 84 -17.12 7.52 3.22
C GLU A 84 -17.47 8.15 4.57
N VAL A 85 -18.08 7.37 5.46
CA VAL A 85 -18.40 7.84 6.82
C VAL A 85 -17.13 8.27 7.57
N ASN A 86 -16.05 7.49 7.49
CA ASN A 86 -14.80 7.85 8.17
C ASN A 86 -14.09 9.05 7.55
N MET A 87 -14.11 9.21 6.23
CA MET A 87 -13.48 10.36 5.55
C MET A 87 -14.27 11.66 5.74
N ASN A 88 -15.59 11.59 5.93
CA ASN A 88 -16.45 12.75 6.10
C ASN A 88 -16.59 13.24 7.56
N LYS A 89 -16.04 12.50 8.54
CA LYS A 89 -16.00 12.93 9.95
C LYS A 89 -15.16 14.20 10.10
N GLU A 90 -15.64 15.16 10.89
CA GLU A 90 -14.88 16.38 11.19
C GLU A 90 -13.57 16.03 11.90
N GLY A 91 -12.44 16.55 11.41
CA GLY A 91 -11.11 16.20 11.93
C GLY A 91 -10.63 14.80 11.55
N SER A 92 -11.18 14.21 10.48
CA SER A 92 -10.75 12.89 10.00
C SER A 92 -9.24 12.80 9.77
N LEU A 93 -8.67 11.69 10.19
CA LEU A 93 -7.26 11.36 9.96
C LEU A 93 -7.06 10.84 8.53
N PRO A 94 -5.85 10.95 7.96
CA PRO A 94 -5.59 10.37 6.66
C PRO A 94 -5.73 8.83 6.71
N PRO A 95 -6.07 8.17 5.59
CA PRO A 95 -6.22 6.72 5.51
C PRO A 95 -5.10 5.91 6.16
N VAL A 96 -3.85 6.30 5.95
CA VAL A 96 -2.66 5.65 6.50
C VAL A 96 -2.63 5.62 8.04
N ASP A 97 -3.37 6.51 8.70
CA ASP A 97 -3.50 6.59 10.16
C ASP A 97 -4.76 5.88 10.70
N ILE A 98 -5.71 5.52 9.83
CA ILE A 98 -6.97 4.85 10.21
C ILE A 98 -6.92 3.34 9.92
N TYR A 99 -6.37 2.95 8.79
CA TYR A 99 -6.38 1.58 8.29
C TYR A 99 -5.15 0.79 8.75
N GLY A 100 -5.16 -0.54 8.56
CA GLY A 100 -4.23 -1.47 9.18
C GLY A 100 -3.52 -2.41 8.21
N ALA A 101 -3.01 -3.51 8.75
CA ALA A 101 -2.19 -4.48 8.03
C ALA A 101 -2.91 -5.15 6.85
N GLU A 102 -4.22 -5.37 6.98
CA GLU A 102 -5.03 -6.04 5.96
C GLU A 102 -5.08 -5.22 4.66
N HIS A 103 -5.37 -3.93 4.78
CA HIS A 103 -5.40 -3.01 3.64
C HIS A 103 -4.00 -2.72 3.10
N LEU A 104 -2.97 -2.67 3.96
CA LEU A 104 -1.58 -2.55 3.52
C LEU A 104 -1.17 -3.77 2.69
N LEU A 105 -1.55 -4.98 3.09
CA LEU A 105 -1.25 -6.20 2.35
C LEU A 105 -1.91 -6.19 0.96
N ARG A 106 -3.16 -5.70 0.86
CA ARG A 106 -3.81 -5.49 -0.44
C ARG A 106 -3.00 -4.53 -1.33
N LEU A 107 -2.45 -3.45 -0.77
CA LEU A 107 -1.56 -2.56 -1.54
C LEU A 107 -0.36 -3.34 -2.09
N LEU A 108 0.31 -4.17 -1.29
CA LEU A 108 1.49 -4.92 -1.74
C LEU A 108 1.18 -5.81 -2.94
N THR A 109 0.00 -6.45 -2.96
CA THR A 109 -0.44 -7.25 -4.12
C THR A 109 -0.86 -6.44 -5.33
N ALA A 110 -1.29 -5.19 -5.15
CA ALA A 110 -1.68 -4.30 -6.24
C ALA A 110 -0.47 -3.60 -6.90
N LEU A 111 0.62 -3.41 -6.15
CA LEU A 111 1.81 -2.68 -6.61
C LEU A 111 2.41 -3.19 -7.93
N PRO A 112 2.62 -4.51 -8.16
CA PRO A 112 3.17 -5.02 -9.42
C PRO A 112 2.40 -4.52 -10.64
N ARG A 113 1.06 -4.59 -10.57
CA ARG A 113 0.16 -4.12 -11.62
C ARG A 113 0.23 -2.60 -11.77
N LEU A 114 0.14 -1.85 -10.66
CA LEU A 114 0.13 -0.39 -10.67
C LEU A 114 1.43 0.21 -11.24
N VAL A 115 2.58 -0.40 -10.91
CA VAL A 115 3.88 0.00 -11.46
C VAL A 115 3.95 -0.31 -12.96
N GLY A 116 3.38 -1.44 -13.39
CA GLY A 116 3.28 -1.82 -14.79
C GLY A 116 2.46 -0.84 -15.63
N GLU A 117 1.35 -0.33 -15.08
CA GLU A 117 0.46 0.64 -15.75
C GLU A 117 1.04 2.06 -15.80
N THR A 118 1.75 2.47 -14.74
CA THR A 118 2.30 3.84 -14.61
C THR A 118 3.60 4.03 -15.40
N GLY A 119 4.35 2.95 -15.64
CA GLY A 119 5.66 2.98 -16.25
C GLY A 119 6.77 3.39 -15.28
N ALA A 120 7.91 2.69 -15.33
CA ALA A 120 9.04 2.86 -14.41
C ALA A 120 9.60 4.29 -14.36
N GLU A 121 9.51 5.02 -15.48
CA GLU A 121 10.02 6.38 -15.61
C GLU A 121 9.19 7.41 -14.85
N ALA A 122 7.86 7.20 -14.73
CA ALA A 122 6.99 8.12 -13.99
C ALA A 122 7.19 8.03 -12.46
N LEU A 123 7.73 6.91 -11.97
CA LEU A 123 8.06 6.72 -10.56
C LEU A 123 9.40 7.37 -10.18
N TYR A 124 10.32 7.49 -11.15
CA TYR A 124 11.63 8.12 -10.98
C TYR A 124 11.63 9.57 -11.50
N VAL A 125 11.50 10.54 -10.60
CA VAL A 125 11.62 11.96 -10.95
C VAL A 125 13.09 12.40 -10.89
N GLY A 126 13.83 12.17 -11.99
CA GLY A 126 15.13 12.77 -12.19
C GLY A 126 15.02 14.22 -12.69
N LYS A 127 15.69 15.19 -12.06
CA LYS A 127 15.77 16.58 -12.56
C LYS A 127 16.34 16.60 -13.99
N GLY A 128 15.51 16.93 -14.98
CA GLY A 128 15.91 17.00 -16.39
C GLY A 128 16.70 18.29 -16.70
N GLY A 129 17.94 18.15 -17.16
CA GLY A 129 18.70 19.22 -17.81
C GLY A 129 18.62 19.11 -19.34
N GLY A 130 18.41 20.23 -20.03
CA GLY A 130 18.34 20.32 -21.49
C GLY A 130 19.70 20.14 -22.16
N GLY A 131 19.75 19.37 -23.25
CA GLY A 131 20.95 19.12 -24.07
C GLY A 131 20.61 18.35 -25.35
N GLY A 132 21.42 18.52 -26.41
CA GLY A 132 21.17 18.04 -27.79
C GLY A 132 21.15 16.51 -27.99
N GLU A 133 20.78 16.04 -29.19
CA GLU A 133 20.39 14.64 -29.49
C GLU A 133 21.35 13.53 -29.02
N ALA A 134 22.67 13.67 -29.21
CA ALA A 134 23.63 12.67 -28.72
C ALA A 134 23.73 12.67 -27.18
N GLN A 135 23.58 13.85 -26.57
CA GLN A 135 23.52 14.04 -25.12
C GLN A 135 22.17 13.54 -24.57
N ALA A 136 21.12 13.61 -25.38
CA ALA A 136 19.79 13.08 -25.07
C ALA A 136 19.78 11.54 -25.02
N ALA A 137 20.48 10.87 -25.95
CA ALA A 137 20.61 9.40 -25.93
C ALA A 137 21.38 8.90 -24.69
N ALA A 138 22.50 9.54 -24.34
CA ALA A 138 23.26 9.22 -23.14
C ALA A 138 22.45 9.51 -21.84
N ALA A 139 21.74 10.63 -21.81
CA ALA A 139 20.85 10.98 -20.69
C ALA A 139 19.67 9.99 -20.57
N ALA A 140 19.12 9.52 -21.69
CA ALA A 140 18.06 8.50 -21.69
C ALA A 140 18.57 7.16 -21.15
N ALA A 141 19.75 6.71 -21.57
CA ALA A 141 20.36 5.49 -21.05
C ALA A 141 20.65 5.57 -19.54
N GLN A 142 21.14 6.72 -19.07
CA GLN A 142 21.36 6.97 -17.64
C GLN A 142 20.06 6.97 -16.83
N ARG A 143 18.98 7.57 -17.36
CA ARG A 143 17.64 7.54 -16.73
C ARG A 143 17.09 6.13 -16.66
N ALA A 144 17.20 5.35 -17.74
CA ALA A 144 16.75 3.96 -17.77
C ALA A 144 17.51 3.10 -16.73
N ALA A 145 18.82 3.29 -16.61
CA ALA A 145 19.62 2.60 -15.59
C ALA A 145 19.22 3.00 -14.16
N ALA A 146 18.96 4.29 -13.92
CA ALA A 146 18.48 4.78 -12.63
C ALA A 146 17.09 4.23 -12.29
N ALA A 147 16.16 4.22 -13.24
CA ALA A 147 14.83 3.63 -13.08
C ALA A 147 14.92 2.13 -12.78
N ALA A 148 15.78 1.38 -13.48
CA ALA A 148 15.99 -0.04 -13.20
C ALA A 148 16.58 -0.30 -11.80
N ARG A 149 17.50 0.56 -11.34
CA ARG A 149 18.03 0.50 -9.97
C ARG A 149 16.93 0.77 -8.95
N TYR A 150 16.09 1.77 -9.21
CA TYR A 150 14.97 2.12 -8.36
C TYR A 150 13.96 0.99 -8.24
N LEU A 151 13.58 0.35 -9.37
CA LEU A 151 12.66 -0.78 -9.36
C LEU A 151 13.20 -1.98 -8.58
N ARG A 152 14.49 -2.32 -8.74
CA ARG A 152 15.09 -3.39 -7.91
C ARG A 152 15.04 -3.04 -6.43
N ARG A 153 15.32 -1.78 -6.08
CA ARG A 153 15.25 -1.34 -4.69
C ARG A 153 13.82 -1.36 -4.15
N LEU A 154 12.84 -1.04 -4.99
CA LEU A 154 11.41 -1.16 -4.67
C LEU A 154 11.04 -2.61 -4.36
N GLU A 155 11.46 -3.56 -5.20
CA GLU A 155 11.26 -5.00 -4.96
C GLU A 155 11.88 -5.43 -3.63
N ASP A 156 13.13 -5.04 -3.35
CA ASP A 156 13.82 -5.38 -2.11
C ASP A 156 13.10 -4.83 -0.86
N VAL A 157 12.71 -3.55 -0.90
CA VAL A 157 12.04 -2.86 0.22
C VAL A 157 10.64 -3.42 0.43
N VAL A 158 9.87 -3.63 -0.64
CA VAL A 158 8.50 -4.13 -0.53
C VAL A 158 8.46 -5.62 -0.18
N GLY A 159 9.36 -6.42 -0.75
CA GLY A 159 9.53 -7.83 -0.35
C GLY A 159 10.04 -7.98 1.08
N GLY A 160 10.90 -7.07 1.54
CA GLY A 160 11.30 -6.98 2.94
C GLY A 160 10.13 -6.60 3.86
N LEU A 161 9.26 -5.70 3.43
CA LEU A 161 8.05 -5.34 4.17
C LEU A 161 7.08 -6.52 4.29
N ALA A 162 6.88 -7.31 3.22
CA ALA A 162 6.07 -8.51 3.27
C ALA A 162 6.62 -9.52 4.29
N ARG A 163 7.95 -9.76 4.29
CA ARG A 163 8.60 -10.61 5.30
C ARG A 163 8.43 -10.07 6.72
N TYR A 164 8.59 -8.75 6.90
CA TYR A 164 8.35 -8.13 8.20
C TYR A 164 6.91 -8.32 8.68
N MET A 165 5.92 -8.19 7.79
CA MET A 165 4.51 -8.39 8.13
C MET A 165 4.24 -9.84 8.53
N LEU A 166 4.90 -10.81 7.90
CA LEU A 166 4.83 -12.22 8.29
C LEU A 166 5.47 -12.47 9.67
N GLU A 167 6.65 -11.90 9.92
CA GLU A 167 7.32 -12.06 11.23
C GLU A 167 6.50 -11.47 12.40
N GLU A 168 5.73 -10.41 12.13
CA GLU A 168 4.87 -9.76 13.11
C GLU A 168 3.38 -10.14 12.97
N GLU A 169 3.07 -11.19 12.20
CA GLU A 169 1.71 -11.59 11.81
C GLU A 169 0.75 -11.63 13.01
N GLN A 170 1.16 -12.30 14.08
CA GLN A 170 0.37 -12.48 15.30
C GLN A 170 0.05 -11.16 16.02
N LYS A 171 0.76 -10.07 15.72
CA LYS A 171 0.50 -8.74 16.26
C LYS A 171 -0.28 -7.87 15.28
N LEU A 172 -0.09 -8.09 13.99
CA LEU A 172 -0.70 -7.29 12.92
C LEU A 172 -2.15 -7.71 12.64
N PHE A 173 -2.42 -9.02 12.58
CA PHE A 173 -3.71 -9.60 12.19
C PHE A 173 -4.51 -10.05 13.42
N THR A 174 -4.66 -9.16 14.41
CA THR A 174 -5.23 -9.49 15.73
C THR A 174 -6.73 -9.25 15.86
N LYS A 175 -7.28 -8.25 15.14
CA LYS A 175 -8.70 -7.91 15.27
C LYS A 175 -9.55 -8.81 14.38
N LYS A 176 -10.75 -9.11 14.86
CA LYS A 176 -11.72 -9.91 14.14
C LYS A 176 -12.62 -9.02 13.28
N TYR A 177 -13.16 -9.61 12.22
CA TYR A 177 -14.20 -8.99 11.42
C TYR A 177 -15.52 -9.06 12.17
N GLU A 178 -16.23 -7.95 12.18
CA GLU A 178 -17.48 -7.75 12.93
C GLU A 178 -18.61 -7.38 11.98
N ALA A 179 -19.85 -7.56 12.43
CA ALA A 179 -21.00 -7.06 11.67
C ALA A 179 -20.86 -5.53 11.52
N PRO A 180 -21.31 -4.95 10.39
CA PRO A 180 -21.27 -3.50 10.21
C PRO A 180 -22.03 -2.80 11.34
N GLU A 181 -21.46 -1.73 11.87
CA GLU A 181 -22.18 -0.85 12.79
C GLU A 181 -23.39 -0.23 12.06
N PRO A 182 -24.47 0.12 12.78
CA PRO A 182 -25.67 0.71 12.17
C PRO A 182 -25.38 1.98 11.37
N GLU A 183 -24.33 2.73 11.71
CA GLU A 183 -23.90 3.93 10.99
C GLU A 183 -23.32 3.66 9.58
N TYR A 184 -23.01 2.39 9.27
CA TYR A 184 -22.49 1.93 7.98
C TYR A 184 -23.50 1.07 7.22
N SER A 185 -24.77 1.12 7.61
CA SER A 185 -25.82 0.33 6.98
C SER A 185 -26.79 1.26 6.27
N THR A 186 -26.70 1.35 4.94
CA THR A 186 -27.77 1.94 4.13
C THR A 186 -29.03 1.07 4.14
N GLU A 187 -29.66 0.88 5.30
CA GLU A 187 -31.09 0.61 5.32
C GLU A 187 -31.78 1.97 5.25
N ILE A 188 -32.10 2.40 4.02
CA ILE A 188 -33.18 3.37 3.84
C ILE A 188 -34.41 2.68 4.43
N PRO A 189 -35.12 3.25 5.43
CA PRO A 189 -36.36 2.68 5.89
C PRO A 189 -37.33 2.66 4.70
N THR A 190 -37.71 1.47 4.25
CA THR A 190 -38.84 1.28 3.32
C THR A 190 -40.16 1.56 4.01
#